data_AF-A0A7W7IFQ9-F1
#
_entry.id   AF-A0A7W7IFQ9-F1
#
_cell.length_a   1.000
_cell.length_b   1.000
_cell.length_c   1.000
_cell.angle_alpha   90.00
_cell.angle_beta   90.00
_cell.angle_gamma   90.00
#
_symmetry.space_group_name_H-M   'P 1'
#
loop_
_entity.id
_entity.type
_entity.pdbx_description
1 polymer ?
#
loop_
_entity_poly.entity_id
_entity_poly.type
_entity_poly.pdbx_seq_one_letter_code
_entity_poly.pdbx_strand_id
1 'polypeptide(L)'
;MNAMTGAVATLLGIEDAADLARVAAGAEAIADSLPAPARLGLRTGAGTLDVLARLTTGHALDGLDAAGRDAFCARVAARPSTARMAEMMKIPLLLAAGTELLPAPPPPHGLARPDPELDCAPAAEWPGCTTADAVVIGSGAGGAMAARTLARRGMSVVVLEEGRRFTSRDFRGRPPLDRFLGLYRDGGATFALGRPPVLLPEGRAVGGTTVVNSGTCYRTPEHVLRRWAEAGAPVEGFGDRLDEVEATLRVAPQPMGQLGRNGLLALAGAERLGWRAAPLRRNAPGCVGSAQCAVGCPHNAKYGVHLNALPQACEAGARIVTEATAERILVERGTATGVRARRPDGTFLEILAPRIVVAAGTTRTPLLLRRSGLGGHPELGRGMAVHPATNLAGRFAEPVVSWSGVMQSVGIEELHADGILIEATATPPGMSSFPLPGLGRSLRRELAGADRLAVLGAMIADAPSGRVHGARHRALIRYDLAREDAARLRRALVAMGRVLFAAGAEEVLTGLARKPAVRDEAELTRAAAMAAPADLHLAAFHPTGTAKLGADRARTPVDPAGRLRGVRGVHVADASVLPSCPGVNPQLTIMAMALAIADGIG
;
A
#
# COMPACT_ATOMS: atom_id res chain seq x y z
N MET A 1 -26.05 24.34 -0.05
CA MET A 1 -24.69 23.77 -0.09
C MET A 1 -24.60 22.75 -1.23
N ASN A 2 -23.42 22.32 -1.68
CA ASN A 2 -23.34 21.27 -2.69
C ASN A 2 -23.66 19.88 -2.06
N ALA A 3 -23.99 18.88 -2.88
CA ALA A 3 -24.37 17.54 -2.39
C ALA A 3 -23.26 16.86 -1.56
N MET A 4 -21.98 17.16 -1.85
CA MET A 4 -20.84 16.63 -1.10
C MET A 4 -20.83 17.15 0.34
N THR A 5 -20.99 18.46 0.54
CA THR A 5 -21.07 19.07 1.87
C THR A 5 -22.23 18.47 2.68
N GLY A 6 -23.40 18.28 2.06
CA GLY A 6 -24.55 17.63 2.72
C GLY A 6 -24.24 16.19 3.14
N ALA A 7 -23.58 15.42 2.26
CA ALA A 7 -23.14 14.06 2.55
C ALA A 7 -22.11 14.01 3.69
N VAL A 8 -21.11 14.91 3.70
CA VAL A 8 -20.13 15.04 4.80
C VAL A 8 -20.83 15.33 6.12
N ALA A 9 -21.69 16.35 6.15
CA ALA A 9 -22.39 16.79 7.35
C ALA A 9 -23.28 15.68 7.93
N THR A 10 -23.88 14.87 7.05
CA THR A 10 -24.81 13.79 7.41
C THR A 10 -24.09 12.51 7.80
N LEU A 11 -23.20 11.99 6.95
CA LEU A 11 -22.53 10.71 7.19
C LEU A 11 -21.51 10.77 8.31
N LEU A 12 -20.87 11.93 8.53
CA LEU A 12 -19.87 12.11 9.59
C LEU A 12 -20.42 12.84 10.82
N GLY A 13 -21.67 13.32 10.79
CA GLY A 13 -22.27 14.06 11.91
C GLY A 13 -21.56 15.38 12.23
N ILE A 14 -21.05 16.07 11.22
CA ILE A 14 -20.35 17.36 11.42
C ILE A 14 -21.37 18.50 11.50
N GLU A 15 -21.43 19.12 12.68
CA GLU A 15 -22.37 20.21 13.01
C GLU A 15 -21.69 21.60 13.00
N ASP A 16 -20.41 21.68 13.43
CA ASP A 16 -19.64 22.92 13.37
C ASP A 16 -19.40 23.34 11.92
N ALA A 17 -19.72 24.59 11.60
CA ALA A 17 -19.68 25.10 10.24
C ALA A 17 -18.24 25.22 9.69
N ALA A 18 -17.27 25.56 10.54
CA ALA A 18 -15.88 25.72 10.13
C ALA A 18 -15.24 24.35 9.86
N ASP A 19 -15.47 23.37 10.75
CA ASP A 19 -15.08 21.98 10.56
C ASP A 19 -15.69 21.41 9.27
N LEU A 20 -16.99 21.62 9.06
CA LEU A 20 -17.69 21.13 7.88
C LEU A 20 -17.09 21.69 6.60
N ALA A 21 -16.78 22.99 6.57
CA ALA A 21 -16.17 23.63 5.41
C ALA A 21 -14.80 23.02 5.08
N ARG A 22 -13.93 22.82 6.09
CA ARG A 22 -12.59 22.22 5.89
C ARG A 22 -12.67 20.77 5.42
N VAL A 23 -13.50 19.96 6.07
CA VAL A 23 -13.66 18.53 5.71
C VAL A 23 -14.29 18.38 4.32
N ALA A 24 -15.27 19.21 3.96
CA ALA A 24 -15.87 19.19 2.63
C ALA A 24 -14.85 19.58 1.55
N ALA A 25 -14.00 20.58 1.79
CA ALA A 25 -12.92 20.93 0.86
C ALA A 25 -11.93 19.78 0.66
N GLY A 26 -11.54 19.09 1.74
CA GLY A 26 -10.72 17.89 1.67
C GLY A 26 -11.38 16.76 0.89
N ALA A 27 -12.69 16.54 1.07
CA ALA A 27 -13.45 15.52 0.33
C ALA A 27 -13.50 15.81 -1.18
N GLU A 28 -13.66 17.08 -1.58
CA GLU A 28 -13.60 17.48 -2.99
C GLU A 28 -12.19 17.30 -3.58
N ALA A 29 -11.15 17.67 -2.83
CA ALA A 29 -9.76 17.44 -3.26
C ALA A 29 -9.47 15.94 -3.48
N ILE A 30 -9.99 15.07 -2.61
CA ILE A 30 -9.93 13.63 -2.81
C ILE A 30 -10.66 13.26 -4.10
N ALA A 31 -11.92 13.68 -4.28
CA ALA A 31 -12.71 13.36 -5.47
C ALA A 31 -11.99 13.75 -6.77
N ASP A 32 -11.33 14.91 -6.80
CA ASP A 32 -10.62 15.43 -7.96
C ASP A 32 -9.32 14.69 -8.28
N SER A 33 -8.71 14.04 -7.28
CA SER A 33 -7.56 13.13 -7.47
C SER A 33 -7.95 11.76 -8.03
N LEU A 34 -9.22 11.35 -7.84
CA LEU A 34 -9.68 10.02 -8.25
C LEU A 34 -9.77 9.89 -9.77
N PRO A 35 -9.59 8.67 -10.32
CA PRO A 35 -9.92 8.36 -11.70
C PRO A 35 -11.37 8.71 -12.02
N ALA A 36 -11.64 9.11 -13.27
CA ALA A 36 -12.97 9.58 -13.69
C ALA A 36 -14.15 8.67 -13.26
N PRO A 37 -14.10 7.32 -13.36
CA PRO A 37 -15.19 6.48 -12.90
C PRO A 37 -15.40 6.53 -11.38
N ALA A 38 -14.33 6.56 -10.59
CA ALA A 38 -14.40 6.63 -9.13
C ALA A 38 -14.87 8.01 -8.66
N ARG A 39 -14.38 9.09 -9.29
CA ARG A 39 -14.88 10.46 -9.07
C ARG A 39 -16.37 10.57 -9.35
N LEU A 40 -16.81 10.05 -10.49
CA LEU A 40 -18.22 10.03 -10.86
C LEU A 40 -19.02 9.25 -9.81
N GLY A 41 -18.57 8.05 -9.42
CA GLY A 41 -19.23 7.23 -8.40
C GLY A 41 -19.36 7.91 -7.03
N LEU A 42 -18.32 8.63 -6.59
CA LEU A 42 -18.35 9.37 -5.33
C LEU A 42 -19.35 10.55 -5.40
N ARG A 43 -19.34 11.32 -6.49
CA ARG A 43 -20.26 12.46 -6.69
C ARG A 43 -21.72 12.01 -6.88
N THR A 44 -21.96 10.94 -7.64
CA THR A 44 -23.32 10.37 -7.82
C THR A 44 -23.83 9.73 -6.53
N GLY A 45 -22.95 9.12 -5.72
CA GLY A 45 -23.31 8.63 -4.39
C GLY A 45 -23.82 9.74 -3.48
N ALA A 46 -23.13 10.88 -3.43
CA ALA A 46 -23.56 12.07 -2.68
C ALA A 46 -24.91 12.61 -3.17
N GLY A 47 -25.09 12.73 -4.49
CA GLY A 47 -26.37 13.14 -5.08
C GLY A 47 -27.51 12.14 -4.80
N THR A 48 -27.22 10.84 -4.80
CA THR A 48 -28.19 9.78 -4.49
C THR A 48 -28.64 9.87 -3.04
N LEU A 49 -27.73 10.13 -2.10
CA LEU A 49 -28.10 10.37 -0.70
C LEU A 49 -28.98 11.63 -0.56
N ASP A 50 -28.70 12.69 -1.32
CA ASP A 50 -29.54 13.91 -1.30
C ASP A 50 -30.95 13.66 -1.83
N VAL A 51 -31.08 12.94 -2.94
CA VAL A 51 -32.38 12.53 -3.49
C VAL A 51 -33.13 11.63 -2.50
N LEU A 52 -32.45 10.66 -1.90
CA LEU A 52 -33.05 9.79 -0.89
C LEU A 52 -33.50 10.57 0.35
N ALA A 53 -32.75 11.58 0.78
CA ALA A 53 -33.17 12.46 1.87
C ALA A 53 -34.47 13.15 1.50
N ARG A 54 -34.54 13.85 0.35
CA ARG A 54 -35.74 14.55 -0.12
C ARG A 54 -36.97 13.63 -0.17
N LEU A 55 -36.79 12.42 -0.71
CA LEU A 55 -37.86 11.44 -0.84
C LEU A 55 -38.34 10.87 0.49
N THR A 56 -37.49 10.81 1.52
CA THR A 56 -37.82 10.13 2.79
C THR A 56 -38.07 11.08 3.96
N THR A 57 -37.64 12.35 3.86
CA THR A 57 -37.75 13.36 4.92
C THR A 57 -38.42 14.66 4.45
N GLY A 58 -38.68 14.80 3.14
CA GLY A 58 -39.17 16.05 2.55
C GLY A 58 -38.10 17.14 2.40
N HIS A 59 -36.88 16.92 2.88
CA HIS A 59 -35.81 17.91 2.91
C HIS A 59 -34.54 17.39 2.24
N ALA A 60 -33.76 18.30 1.66
CA ALA A 60 -32.39 18.03 1.23
C ALA A 60 -31.49 17.68 2.43
N LEU A 61 -30.34 17.04 2.19
CA LEU A 61 -29.38 16.72 3.26
C LEU A 61 -28.93 17.97 4.03
N ASP A 62 -28.75 19.09 3.32
CA ASP A 62 -28.29 20.34 3.90
C ASP A 62 -29.38 21.10 4.67
N GLY A 63 -30.66 20.75 4.46
CA GLY A 63 -31.81 21.25 5.21
C GLY A 63 -32.20 20.39 6.41
N LEU A 64 -31.55 19.24 6.62
CA LEU A 64 -31.79 18.40 7.80
C LEU A 64 -31.06 18.97 9.02
N ASP A 65 -31.79 19.11 10.11
CA ASP A 65 -31.22 19.30 11.44
C ASP A 65 -30.52 18.02 11.93
N ALA A 66 -29.87 18.09 13.09
CA ALA A 66 -29.07 16.99 13.59
C ALA A 66 -29.89 15.73 13.92
N ALA A 67 -31.13 15.89 14.40
CA ALA A 67 -32.05 14.78 14.66
C ALA A 67 -32.54 14.12 13.36
N GLY A 68 -32.88 14.93 12.35
CA GLY A 68 -33.28 14.48 11.02
C GLY A 68 -32.17 13.73 10.30
N ARG A 69 -30.91 14.18 10.43
CA ARG A 69 -29.73 13.47 9.88
C ARG A 69 -29.55 12.10 10.52
N ASP A 70 -29.69 11.97 11.82
CA ASP A 70 -29.57 10.67 12.51
C ASP A 70 -30.69 9.70 12.10
N ALA A 71 -31.93 10.17 12.00
CA ALA A 71 -33.04 9.37 11.52
C ALA A 71 -32.82 8.91 10.06
N PHE A 72 -32.26 9.78 9.22
CA PHE A 72 -31.87 9.43 7.86
C PHE A 72 -30.74 8.39 7.82
N CYS A 73 -29.67 8.57 8.60
CA CYS A 73 -28.58 7.62 8.72
C CYS A 73 -29.05 6.23 9.17
N ALA A 74 -29.97 6.16 10.14
CA ALA A 74 -30.58 4.90 10.57
C ALA A 74 -31.32 4.20 9.42
N ARG A 75 -32.05 4.96 8.60
CA ARG A 75 -32.74 4.43 7.41
C ARG A 75 -31.79 3.94 6.33
N VAL A 76 -30.70 4.67 6.10
CA VAL A 76 -29.62 4.28 5.16
C VAL A 76 -28.95 2.98 5.61
N ALA A 77 -28.65 2.86 6.91
CA ALA A 77 -28.03 1.68 7.50
C ALA A 77 -28.95 0.44 7.51
N ALA A 78 -30.26 0.63 7.60
CA ALA A 78 -31.23 -0.47 7.67
C ALA A 78 -31.37 -1.27 6.36
N ARG A 79 -30.97 -0.71 5.20
CA ARG A 79 -31.09 -1.37 3.89
C ARG A 79 -29.70 -1.79 3.36
N PRO A 80 -29.47 -3.07 3.02
CA PRO A 80 -28.14 -3.55 2.64
C PRO A 80 -27.47 -2.80 1.47
N SER A 81 -28.24 -2.37 0.47
CA SER A 81 -27.72 -1.66 -0.71
C SER A 81 -27.24 -0.25 -0.36
N THR A 82 -28.05 0.52 0.38
CA THR A 82 -27.69 1.88 0.79
C THR A 82 -26.65 1.89 1.89
N ALA A 83 -26.64 0.90 2.79
CA ALA A 83 -25.61 0.73 3.81
C ALA A 83 -24.25 0.50 3.16
N ARG A 84 -24.15 -0.41 2.18
CA ARG A 84 -22.90 -0.65 1.45
C ARG A 84 -22.41 0.59 0.71
N MET A 85 -23.32 1.34 0.08
CA MET A 85 -22.99 2.60 -0.58
C MET A 85 -22.45 3.63 0.42
N ALA A 86 -23.12 3.81 1.56
CA ALA A 86 -22.69 4.73 2.61
C ALA A 86 -21.32 4.34 3.19
N GLU A 87 -21.08 3.04 3.43
CA GLU A 87 -19.78 2.54 3.89
C GLU A 87 -18.65 2.80 2.87
N MET A 88 -18.90 2.61 1.57
CA MET A 88 -17.93 2.94 0.53
C MET A 88 -17.63 4.44 0.46
N MET A 89 -18.66 5.28 0.61
CA MET A 89 -18.49 6.73 0.65
C MET A 89 -17.79 7.20 1.92
N LYS A 90 -17.99 6.52 3.05
CA LYS A 90 -17.40 6.88 4.33
C LYS A 90 -15.88 6.90 4.28
N ILE A 91 -15.24 6.02 3.50
CA ILE A 91 -13.77 5.92 3.42
C ILE A 91 -13.10 7.24 3.01
N PRO A 92 -13.37 7.83 1.83
CA PRO A 92 -12.77 9.12 1.45
C PRO A 92 -13.19 10.27 2.36
N LEU A 93 -14.40 10.23 2.95
CA LEU A 93 -14.84 11.27 3.88
C LEU A 93 -14.11 11.20 5.23
N LEU A 94 -13.87 10.00 5.75
CA LEU A 94 -13.05 9.78 6.95
C LEU A 94 -11.59 10.15 6.71
N LEU A 95 -11.08 9.96 5.49
CA LEU A 95 -9.76 10.44 5.11
C LEU A 95 -9.65 11.96 5.25
N ALA A 96 -10.59 12.72 4.69
CA ALA A 96 -10.62 14.17 4.85
C ALA A 96 -10.85 14.59 6.32
N ALA A 97 -11.78 13.93 7.01
CA ALA A 97 -12.13 14.29 8.38
C ALA A 97 -11.01 14.02 9.37
N GLY A 98 -10.35 12.87 9.28
CA GLY A 98 -9.28 12.55 10.20
C GLY A 98 -8.06 13.45 10.00
N THR A 99 -7.77 13.92 8.78
CA THR A 99 -6.68 14.88 8.56
C THR A 99 -6.96 16.27 9.13
N GLU A 100 -8.23 16.66 9.25
CA GLU A 100 -8.66 18.00 9.67
C GLU A 100 -9.08 18.09 11.14
N LEU A 101 -9.70 17.04 11.68
CA LEU A 101 -10.39 17.07 12.97
C LEU A 101 -9.59 16.42 14.10
N LEU A 102 -8.64 15.54 13.77
CA LEU A 102 -7.82 14.88 14.78
C LEU A 102 -6.50 15.64 14.93
N PRO A 103 -6.06 15.92 16.17
CA PRO A 103 -4.83 16.65 16.41
C PRO A 103 -3.66 15.91 15.77
N ALA A 104 -3.02 16.56 14.80
CA ALA A 104 -1.79 16.07 14.22
C ALA A 104 -0.72 15.99 15.31
N PRO A 105 0.20 15.00 15.25
CA PRO A 105 1.39 15.05 16.08
C PRO A 105 2.10 16.39 15.85
N PRO A 106 2.76 16.96 16.88
CA PRO A 106 3.42 18.25 16.77
C PRO A 106 4.35 18.29 15.56
N PRO A 107 4.54 19.46 14.95
CA PRO A 107 5.35 19.60 13.76
C PRO A 107 6.73 18.96 13.99
N PRO A 108 7.26 18.24 12.99
CA PRO A 108 8.46 17.43 13.15
C PRO A 108 9.65 18.25 13.64
N HIS A 109 9.97 18.13 14.93
CA HIS A 109 11.16 18.73 15.54
C HIS A 109 12.44 18.03 15.06
N GLY A 110 13.55 18.76 15.06
CA GLY A 110 14.86 18.25 14.63
C GLY A 110 15.16 18.39 13.14
N LEU A 111 16.44 18.26 12.80
CA LEU A 111 16.93 18.30 11.42
C LEU A 111 16.49 17.04 10.68
N ALA A 112 15.95 17.22 9.47
CA ALA A 112 15.74 16.11 8.56
C ALA A 112 17.09 15.62 8.01
N ARG A 113 17.23 14.31 7.77
CA ARG A 113 18.32 13.80 6.94
C ARG A 113 18.26 14.52 5.58
N PRO A 114 19.37 15.11 5.09
CA PRO A 114 19.39 15.76 3.79
C PRO A 114 18.92 14.83 2.68
N ASP A 115 18.25 15.40 1.68
CA ASP A 115 17.94 14.67 0.46
C ASP A 115 19.27 14.42 -0.29
N PRO A 116 19.60 13.18 -0.68
CA PRO A 116 20.82 12.91 -1.41
C PRO A 116 20.77 13.51 -2.81
N GLU A 117 21.93 13.73 -3.40
CA GLU A 117 22.02 14.07 -4.82
C GLU A 117 21.54 12.88 -5.67
N LEU A 118 20.78 13.20 -6.71
CA LEU A 118 20.30 12.26 -7.71
C LEU A 118 20.49 12.95 -9.07
N ASP A 119 21.14 12.26 -10.01
CA ASP A 119 21.13 12.66 -11.42
C ASP A 119 19.75 12.32 -11.99
N CYS A 120 18.80 13.24 -11.77
CA CYS A 120 17.43 13.11 -12.23
C CYS A 120 16.99 14.34 -13.02
N ALA A 121 16.31 14.11 -14.14
CA ALA A 121 15.71 15.16 -14.95
C ALA A 121 14.24 14.82 -15.29
N PRO A 122 13.32 15.79 -15.29
CA PRO A 122 11.97 15.59 -15.79
C PRO A 122 11.97 15.17 -17.26
N ALA A 123 11.00 14.34 -17.66
CA ALA A 123 10.85 13.90 -19.05
C ALA A 123 10.69 15.05 -20.05
N ALA A 124 10.15 16.19 -19.61
CA ALA A 124 10.02 17.41 -20.40
C ALA A 124 11.37 18.01 -20.82
N GLU A 125 12.41 17.82 -20.01
CA GLU A 125 13.76 18.33 -20.24
C GLU A 125 14.67 17.28 -20.91
N TRP A 126 14.19 16.04 -21.06
CA TRP A 126 14.96 14.96 -21.66
C TRP A 126 14.91 14.99 -23.20
N PRO A 127 16.05 14.78 -23.90
CA PRO A 127 16.08 14.76 -25.36
C PRO A 127 15.09 13.77 -25.97
N GLY A 128 14.63 14.05 -27.20
CA GLY A 128 13.67 13.20 -27.91
C GLY A 128 14.16 11.77 -28.16
N CYS A 129 15.45 11.59 -28.37
CA CYS A 129 16.08 10.29 -28.52
C CYS A 129 17.44 10.29 -27.82
N THR A 130 17.74 9.21 -27.09
CA THR A 130 19.02 8.99 -26.41
C THR A 130 19.40 7.50 -26.50
N THR A 131 20.63 7.16 -26.14
CA THR A 131 21.12 5.78 -26.13
C THR A 131 21.65 5.42 -24.73
N ALA A 132 21.59 4.14 -24.39
CA ALA A 132 22.14 3.59 -23.15
C ALA A 132 22.45 2.09 -23.33
N ASP A 133 23.29 1.53 -22.47
CA ASP A 133 23.55 0.08 -22.43
C ASP A 133 22.35 -0.68 -21.86
N ALA A 134 21.64 -0.06 -20.91
CA ALA A 134 20.43 -0.60 -20.31
C ALA A 134 19.40 0.48 -19.94
N VAL A 135 18.12 0.12 -20.05
CA VAL A 135 16.99 0.89 -19.50
C VAL A 135 16.31 0.11 -18.40
N VAL A 136 16.14 0.73 -17.23
CA VAL A 136 15.34 0.19 -16.12
C VAL A 136 14.00 0.92 -16.06
N ILE A 137 12.89 0.20 -16.22
CA ILE A 137 11.54 0.78 -16.20
C ILE A 137 10.95 0.63 -14.80
N GLY A 138 10.90 1.73 -14.05
CA GLY A 138 10.42 1.80 -12.67
C GLY A 138 11.58 1.91 -11.67
N SER A 139 11.51 2.89 -10.77
CA SER A 139 12.56 3.18 -9.79
C SER A 139 12.30 2.59 -8.40
N GLY A 140 11.35 1.66 -8.30
CA GLY A 140 10.93 1.01 -7.06
C GLY A 140 11.97 0.05 -6.46
N ALA A 141 11.55 -0.76 -5.49
CA ALA A 141 12.44 -1.65 -4.73
C ALA A 141 13.38 -2.48 -5.63
N GLY A 142 12.84 -3.19 -6.63
CA GLY A 142 13.66 -4.02 -7.51
C GLY A 142 14.41 -3.21 -8.58
N GLY A 143 13.77 -2.21 -9.17
CA GLY A 143 14.38 -1.36 -10.20
C GLY A 143 15.60 -0.57 -9.70
N ALA A 144 15.55 -0.06 -8.47
CA ALA A 144 16.70 0.61 -7.86
C ALA A 144 17.91 -0.32 -7.68
N MET A 145 17.68 -1.57 -7.31
CA MET A 145 18.75 -2.57 -7.16
C MET A 145 19.31 -2.99 -8.51
N ALA A 146 18.46 -3.17 -9.52
CA ALA A 146 18.89 -3.46 -10.87
C ALA A 146 19.73 -2.29 -11.45
N ALA A 147 19.24 -1.06 -11.33
CA ALA A 147 19.97 0.13 -11.80
C ALA A 147 21.34 0.26 -11.12
N ARG A 148 21.39 0.10 -9.80
CA ARG A 148 22.64 0.13 -9.03
C ARG A 148 23.63 -0.93 -9.49
N THR A 149 23.15 -2.16 -9.67
CA THR A 149 23.99 -3.31 -10.03
C THR A 149 24.59 -3.13 -11.43
N LEU A 150 23.77 -2.72 -12.40
CA LEU A 150 24.22 -2.51 -13.77
C LEU A 150 25.18 -1.31 -13.88
N ALA A 151 24.87 -0.20 -13.22
CA ALA A 151 25.72 1.00 -13.23
C ALA A 151 27.09 0.74 -12.58
N ARG A 152 27.13 0.01 -11.46
CA ARG A 152 28.40 -0.40 -10.82
C ARG A 152 29.27 -1.32 -11.68
N ARG A 153 28.69 -1.96 -12.69
CA ARG A 153 29.41 -2.77 -13.69
C ARG A 153 29.89 -1.93 -14.89
N GLY A 154 29.76 -0.60 -14.82
CA GLY A 154 30.19 0.34 -15.85
C GLY A 154 29.21 0.51 -17.01
N MET A 155 27.99 -0.01 -16.91
CA MET A 155 26.96 0.21 -17.93
C MET A 155 26.41 1.63 -17.84
N SER A 156 26.17 2.28 -18.98
CA SER A 156 25.33 3.46 -19.05
C SER A 156 23.86 3.05 -18.83
N VAL A 157 23.27 3.49 -17.72
CA VAL A 157 21.93 3.09 -17.29
C VAL A 157 21.00 4.30 -17.28
N VAL A 158 19.83 4.17 -17.92
CA VAL A 158 18.74 5.13 -17.79
C VAL A 158 17.56 4.49 -17.05
N VAL A 159 17.12 5.10 -15.96
CA VAL A 159 15.94 4.69 -15.19
C VAL A 159 14.75 5.56 -15.61
N LEU A 160 13.66 4.94 -16.03
CA LEU A 160 12.40 5.62 -16.33
C LEU A 160 11.45 5.51 -15.13
N GLU A 161 10.94 6.63 -14.62
CA GLU A 161 9.97 6.66 -13.53
C GLU A 161 8.74 7.51 -13.90
N GLU A 162 7.54 6.97 -13.66
CA GLU A 162 6.28 7.68 -13.94
C GLU A 162 6.04 8.82 -12.93
N GLY A 163 6.44 8.64 -11.68
CA GLY A 163 6.31 9.67 -10.64
C GLY A 163 7.40 10.74 -10.69
N ARG A 164 7.13 11.86 -10.00
CA ARG A 164 8.16 12.88 -9.73
C ARG A 164 9.01 12.49 -8.52
N ARG A 165 10.13 13.20 -8.32
CA ARG A 165 10.90 13.16 -7.07
C ARG A 165 10.17 13.96 -5.98
N PHE A 166 10.08 13.40 -4.78
CA PHE A 166 9.65 14.12 -3.59
C PHE A 166 10.85 14.28 -2.64
N THR A 167 10.90 15.41 -1.94
CA THR A 167 11.99 15.79 -1.05
C THR A 167 11.50 16.00 0.37
N SER A 168 12.43 16.08 1.33
CA SER A 168 12.13 16.47 2.71
C SER A 168 11.38 17.80 2.80
N ARG A 169 11.66 18.75 1.89
CA ARG A 169 10.92 20.01 1.78
C ARG A 169 9.44 19.78 1.44
N ASP A 170 9.13 18.88 0.51
CA ASP A 170 7.74 18.52 0.19
C ASP A 170 7.05 17.88 1.40
N PHE A 171 7.74 16.99 2.11
CA PHE A 171 7.17 16.27 3.24
C PHE A 171 6.94 17.14 4.47
N ARG A 172 7.72 18.22 4.65
CA ARG A 172 7.59 19.16 5.76
C ARG A 172 6.70 20.36 5.43
N GLY A 173 6.66 20.77 4.16
CA GLY A 173 5.99 22.00 3.73
C GLY A 173 4.55 21.83 3.25
N ARG A 174 4.04 20.59 3.13
CA ARG A 174 2.69 20.32 2.62
C ARG A 174 1.83 19.55 3.62
N PRO A 175 0.51 19.81 3.66
CA PRO A 175 -0.43 19.04 4.49
C PRO A 175 -0.36 17.52 4.21
N PRO A 176 -0.64 16.65 5.21
CA PRO A 176 -0.67 15.20 5.02
C PRO A 176 -1.55 14.74 3.84
N LEU A 177 -2.75 15.31 3.69
CA LEU A 177 -3.68 14.92 2.63
C LEU A 177 -3.08 15.17 1.23
N ASP A 178 -2.54 16.36 0.99
CA ASP A 178 -1.88 16.71 -0.27
C ASP A 178 -0.71 15.79 -0.61
N ARG A 179 0.07 15.41 0.41
CA ARG A 179 1.16 14.46 0.27
C ARG A 179 0.63 13.08 -0.13
N PHE A 180 -0.41 12.59 0.54
CA PHE A 180 -1.08 11.35 0.20
C PHE A 180 -1.57 11.35 -1.26
N LEU A 181 -2.36 12.34 -1.67
CA LEU A 181 -2.92 12.40 -3.03
C LEU A 181 -1.84 12.49 -4.13
N GLY A 182 -0.69 13.12 -3.82
CA GLY A 182 0.45 13.19 -4.74
C GLY A 182 1.28 11.90 -4.83
N LEU A 183 1.41 11.18 -3.71
CA LEU A 183 2.29 10.01 -3.57
C LEU A 183 1.64 8.71 -4.03
N TYR A 184 0.33 8.57 -3.91
CA TYR A 184 -0.37 7.36 -4.31
C TYR A 184 -0.97 7.48 -5.71
N ARG A 185 -0.79 6.41 -6.48
CA ARG A 185 -1.47 6.22 -7.75
C ARG A 185 -2.98 6.31 -7.54
N ASP A 186 -3.65 7.01 -8.46
CA ASP A 186 -5.11 7.15 -8.47
C ASP A 186 -5.67 7.71 -7.13
N GLY A 187 -4.90 8.55 -6.44
CA GLY A 187 -5.26 9.12 -5.14
C GLY A 187 -5.39 8.07 -4.02
N GLY A 188 -4.75 6.92 -4.17
CA GLY A 188 -4.86 5.78 -3.26
C GLY A 188 -6.03 4.84 -3.56
N ALA A 189 -6.86 5.13 -4.58
CA ALA A 189 -8.07 4.36 -4.89
C ALA A 189 -7.82 3.20 -5.88
N THR A 190 -6.75 2.44 -5.68
CA THR A 190 -6.51 1.22 -6.46
C THR A 190 -7.11 0.03 -5.72
N PHE A 191 -7.96 -0.76 -6.39
CA PHE A 191 -8.68 -1.88 -5.79
C PHE A 191 -8.57 -3.16 -6.62
N ALA A 192 -8.44 -4.30 -5.95
CA ALA A 192 -8.77 -5.60 -6.52
C ALA A 192 -10.27 -5.87 -6.36
N LEU A 193 -10.94 -6.10 -7.49
CA LEU A 193 -12.35 -6.48 -7.51
C LEU A 193 -12.50 -7.93 -7.06
N GLY A 194 -13.38 -8.15 -6.10
CA GLY A 194 -13.61 -9.42 -5.44
C GLY A 194 -14.74 -9.32 -4.43
N ARG A 195 -14.97 -10.39 -3.67
CA ARG A 195 -15.90 -10.39 -2.54
C ARG A 195 -15.17 -10.91 -1.29
N PRO A 196 -14.67 -10.01 -0.40
CA PRO A 196 -14.80 -8.55 -0.45
C PRO A 196 -13.80 -7.92 -1.44
N PRO A 197 -14.01 -6.66 -1.88
CA PRO A 197 -12.98 -5.91 -2.59
C PRO A 197 -11.78 -5.67 -1.66
N VAL A 198 -10.59 -5.58 -2.23
CA VAL A 198 -9.34 -5.36 -1.49
C VAL A 198 -8.68 -4.07 -1.95
N LEU A 199 -8.41 -3.16 -1.01
CA LEU A 199 -7.64 -1.94 -1.28
C LEU A 199 -6.17 -2.29 -1.52
N LEU A 200 -5.56 -1.77 -2.58
CA LEU A 200 -4.16 -2.02 -2.97
C LEU A 200 -3.40 -0.70 -3.20
N PRO A 201 -2.95 0.00 -2.14
CA PRO A 201 -2.25 1.27 -2.31
C PRO A 201 -0.90 1.10 -3.02
N GLU A 202 -0.67 1.87 -4.09
CA GLU A 202 0.57 1.84 -4.88
C GLU A 202 1.23 3.22 -4.89
N GLY A 203 2.53 3.28 -4.57
CA GLY A 203 3.30 4.52 -4.64
C GLY A 203 3.67 4.89 -6.08
N ARG A 204 3.60 6.18 -6.40
CA ARG A 204 4.00 6.78 -7.68
C ARG A 204 4.94 7.96 -7.43
N ALA A 205 6.22 7.65 -7.27
CA ALA A 205 7.30 8.59 -6.98
C ALA A 205 8.64 7.96 -7.34
N VAL A 206 9.71 8.77 -7.45
CA VAL A 206 11.08 8.24 -7.46
C VAL A 206 11.33 7.41 -6.20
N GLY A 207 11.54 6.10 -6.36
CA GLY A 207 11.59 5.10 -5.29
C GLY A 207 10.33 4.21 -5.16
N GLY A 208 9.27 4.48 -5.94
CA GLY A 208 8.01 3.73 -5.96
C GLY A 208 7.35 3.59 -4.59
N THR A 209 6.73 2.43 -4.34
CA THR A 209 6.06 2.11 -3.05
C THR A 209 7.00 2.17 -1.83
N THR A 210 8.33 2.10 -2.01
CA THR A 210 9.26 2.24 -0.89
C THR A 210 9.24 3.63 -0.27
N VAL A 211 8.72 4.65 -0.97
CA VAL A 211 8.53 6.02 -0.47
C VAL A 211 7.38 6.09 0.53
N VAL A 212 6.36 5.22 0.40
CA VAL A 212 5.11 5.29 1.18
C VAL A 212 4.87 4.09 2.10
N ASN A 213 5.67 3.04 2.03
CA ASN A 213 5.50 1.91 2.94
C ASN A 213 5.89 2.26 4.39
N SER A 214 5.62 1.32 5.30
CA SER A 214 5.90 1.44 6.74
C SER A 214 7.38 1.25 7.11
N GLY A 215 8.19 0.71 6.20
CA GLY A 215 9.59 0.37 6.41
C GLY A 215 9.85 -0.94 7.17
N THR A 216 8.84 -1.77 7.39
CA THR A 216 8.99 -3.09 8.02
C THR A 216 9.82 -4.03 7.16
N CYS A 217 10.76 -4.74 7.80
CA CYS A 217 11.77 -5.56 7.15
C CYS A 217 11.82 -6.96 7.78
N TYR A 218 11.33 -7.95 7.04
CA TYR A 218 11.46 -9.37 7.37
C TYR A 218 12.29 -10.07 6.30
N ARG A 219 13.14 -11.01 6.74
CA ARG A 219 13.81 -11.94 5.83
C ARG A 219 12.77 -12.92 5.27
N THR A 220 12.96 -13.33 4.03
CA THR A 220 12.13 -14.38 3.43
C THR A 220 12.26 -15.66 4.27
N PRO A 221 11.16 -16.26 4.73
CA PRO A 221 11.24 -17.48 5.54
C PRO A 221 11.88 -18.63 4.77
N GLU A 222 12.68 -19.45 5.45
CA GLU A 222 13.44 -20.54 4.83
C GLU A 222 12.52 -21.56 4.12
N HIS A 223 11.36 -21.86 4.69
CA HIS A 223 10.39 -22.76 4.07
C HIS A 223 9.82 -22.22 2.74
N VAL A 224 9.76 -20.88 2.58
CA VAL A 224 9.37 -20.23 1.32
C VAL A 224 10.48 -20.37 0.29
N LEU A 225 11.74 -20.13 0.71
CA LEU A 225 12.91 -20.28 -0.17
C LEU A 225 13.02 -21.71 -0.70
N ARG A 226 12.88 -22.73 0.15
CA ARG A 226 12.87 -24.14 -0.29
C ARG A 226 11.80 -24.42 -1.36
N ARG A 227 10.55 -23.99 -1.12
CA ARG A 227 9.45 -24.14 -2.09
C ARG A 227 9.75 -23.43 -3.41
N TRP A 228 10.41 -22.27 -3.37
CA TRP A 228 10.79 -21.54 -4.58
C TRP A 228 11.96 -22.20 -5.30
N ALA A 229 12.93 -22.78 -4.58
CA ALA A 229 14.01 -23.57 -5.16
C ALA A 229 13.46 -24.79 -5.93
N GLU A 230 12.49 -25.50 -5.35
CA GLU A 230 11.79 -26.62 -6.01
C GLU A 230 11.05 -26.19 -7.29
N ALA A 231 10.57 -24.95 -7.34
CA ALA A 231 9.97 -24.35 -8.53
C ALA A 231 11.00 -23.81 -9.55
N GLY A 232 12.29 -23.91 -9.24
CA GLY A 232 13.40 -23.45 -10.07
C GLY A 232 13.66 -21.94 -9.99
N ALA A 233 13.32 -21.28 -8.89
CA ALA A 233 13.70 -19.88 -8.66
C ALA A 233 15.19 -19.74 -8.26
N PRO A 234 15.86 -18.62 -8.60
CA PRO A 234 17.28 -18.41 -8.30
C PRO A 234 17.49 -17.99 -6.84
N VAL A 235 17.26 -18.92 -5.91
CA VAL A 235 17.38 -18.67 -4.45
C VAL A 235 18.65 -19.26 -3.84
N GLU A 236 19.60 -19.70 -4.66
CA GLU A 236 20.93 -20.09 -4.21
C GLU A 236 21.72 -18.85 -3.75
N GLY A 237 22.35 -18.93 -2.57
CA GLY A 237 23.04 -17.78 -1.96
C GLY A 237 22.10 -16.59 -1.64
N PHE A 238 20.80 -16.85 -1.45
CA PHE A 238 19.83 -15.77 -1.19
C PHE A 238 20.07 -15.07 0.16
N GLY A 239 20.66 -15.77 1.13
CA GLY A 239 21.08 -15.20 2.42
C GLY A 239 22.03 -14.02 2.27
N ASP A 240 23.12 -14.18 1.51
CA ASP A 240 24.11 -13.12 1.28
C ASP A 240 23.50 -11.89 0.61
N ARG A 241 22.55 -12.11 -0.32
CA ARG A 241 21.80 -11.03 -0.95
C ARG A 241 20.87 -10.32 0.03
N LEU A 242 20.25 -11.05 0.95
CA LEU A 242 19.48 -10.44 2.04
C LEU A 242 20.40 -9.63 2.97
N ASP A 243 21.62 -10.09 3.27
CA ASP A 243 22.61 -9.33 4.03
C ASP A 243 22.98 -8.01 3.33
N GLU A 244 23.27 -8.05 2.01
CA GLU A 244 23.55 -6.84 1.23
C GLU A 244 22.37 -5.85 1.24
N VAL A 245 21.14 -6.37 1.11
CA VAL A 245 19.93 -5.54 1.12
C VAL A 245 19.69 -4.93 2.50
N GLU A 246 19.84 -5.70 3.58
CA GLU A 246 19.71 -5.21 4.95
C GLU A 246 20.73 -4.13 5.26
N ALA A 247 21.99 -4.30 4.82
CA ALA A 247 23.04 -3.30 4.94
C ALA A 247 22.71 -2.03 4.13
N THR A 248 22.28 -2.18 2.88
CA THR A 248 21.85 -1.08 2.00
C THR A 248 20.76 -0.22 2.66
N LEU A 249 19.76 -0.89 3.25
CA LEU A 249 18.61 -0.27 3.88
C LEU A 249 18.85 0.13 5.34
N ARG A 250 20.02 -0.23 5.92
CA ARG A 250 20.38 -0.03 7.32
C ARG A 250 19.28 -0.54 8.26
N VAL A 251 18.87 -1.79 8.04
CA VAL A 251 17.78 -2.43 8.80
C VAL A 251 18.22 -2.67 10.24
N ALA A 252 17.43 -2.17 11.19
CA ALA A 252 17.66 -2.38 12.62
C ALA A 252 16.32 -2.52 13.38
N PRO A 253 16.30 -3.23 14.52
CA PRO A 253 15.18 -3.18 15.45
C PRO A 253 14.87 -1.75 15.89
N GLN A 254 13.59 -1.42 16.06
CA GLN A 254 13.23 -0.11 16.60
C GLN A 254 13.50 -0.03 18.12
N PRO A 255 14.00 1.11 18.62
CA PRO A 255 14.13 1.32 20.05
C PRO A 255 12.78 1.30 20.76
N MET A 256 12.73 0.66 21.94
CA MET A 256 11.52 0.59 22.79
C MET A 256 10.89 1.96 23.05
N GLY A 257 11.70 2.99 23.28
CA GLY A 257 11.22 4.35 23.55
C GLY A 257 10.49 5.02 22.37
N GLN A 258 10.61 4.49 21.14
CA GLN A 258 9.99 5.07 19.95
C GLN A 258 8.71 4.34 19.50
N LEU A 259 8.36 3.22 20.13
CA LEU A 259 7.24 2.37 19.69
C LEU A 259 5.87 3.06 19.82
N GLY A 260 5.74 4.01 20.73
CA GLY A 260 4.47 4.59 21.11
C GLY A 260 3.62 3.64 21.95
N ARG A 261 2.54 4.16 22.55
CA ARG A 261 1.70 3.38 23.46
C ARG A 261 0.99 2.23 22.76
N ASN A 262 0.65 2.35 21.48
CA ASN A 262 0.08 1.26 20.68
C ASN A 262 0.99 0.03 20.66
N GLY A 263 2.30 0.22 20.40
CA GLY A 263 3.28 -0.87 20.42
C GLY A 263 3.51 -1.45 21.80
N LEU A 264 3.60 -0.61 22.84
CA LEU A 264 3.78 -1.06 24.22
C LEU A 264 2.60 -1.91 24.71
N LEU A 265 1.36 -1.53 24.37
CA LEU A 265 0.17 -2.32 24.69
C LEU A 265 0.18 -3.66 23.95
N ALA A 266 0.61 -3.70 22.68
CA ALA A 266 0.73 -4.94 21.94
C ALA A 266 1.76 -5.90 22.56
N LEU A 267 2.92 -5.39 23.00
CA LEU A 267 3.93 -6.18 23.72
C LEU A 267 3.39 -6.71 25.05
N ALA A 268 2.75 -5.85 25.85
CA ALA A 268 2.18 -6.24 27.13
C ALA A 268 1.07 -7.30 26.97
N GLY A 269 0.23 -7.16 25.95
CA GLY A 269 -0.79 -8.15 25.62
C GLY A 269 -0.20 -9.50 25.20
N ALA A 270 0.82 -9.49 24.33
CA ALA A 270 1.51 -10.70 23.92
C ALA A 270 2.25 -11.37 25.09
N GLU A 271 2.93 -10.60 25.93
CA GLU A 271 3.64 -11.10 27.12
C GLU A 271 2.69 -11.82 28.09
N ARG A 272 1.52 -11.25 28.39
CA ARG A 272 0.51 -11.88 29.26
C ARG A 272 -0.06 -13.18 28.68
N LEU A 273 -0.04 -13.34 27.36
CA LEU A 273 -0.44 -14.56 26.67
C LEU A 273 0.72 -15.56 26.51
N GLY A 274 1.95 -15.18 26.86
CA GLY A 274 3.15 -15.98 26.61
C GLY A 274 3.52 -16.08 25.12
N TRP A 275 3.09 -15.12 24.29
CA TRP A 275 3.28 -15.14 22.83
C TRP A 275 4.59 -14.49 22.42
N ARG A 276 5.20 -15.01 21.34
CA ARG A 276 6.42 -14.41 20.76
C ARG A 276 6.10 -13.06 20.11
N ALA A 277 6.63 -11.98 20.68
CA ALA A 277 6.52 -10.63 20.14
C ALA A 277 7.80 -9.81 20.35
N ALA A 278 8.10 -8.90 19.41
CA ALA A 278 9.27 -8.03 19.49
C ALA A 278 9.08 -6.72 18.70
N PRO A 279 9.84 -5.66 19.03
CA PRO A 279 9.95 -4.49 18.17
C PRO A 279 10.33 -4.87 16.74
N LEU A 280 9.62 -4.34 15.75
CA LEU A 280 9.89 -4.64 14.35
C LEU A 280 11.27 -4.16 13.92
N ARG A 281 11.93 -4.97 13.09
CA ARG A 281 13.10 -4.53 12.31
C ARG A 281 12.61 -3.64 11.18
N ARG A 282 13.22 -2.46 11.03
CA ARG A 282 12.82 -1.48 10.00
C ARG A 282 14.02 -0.81 9.34
N ASN A 283 13.85 -0.41 8.08
CA ASN A 283 14.77 0.48 7.37
C ASN A 283 14.53 1.95 7.74
N ALA A 284 14.47 2.26 9.03
CA ALA A 284 14.19 3.61 9.51
C ALA A 284 15.25 4.11 10.52
N PRO A 285 16.54 4.12 10.15
CA PRO A 285 17.61 4.65 11.01
C PRO A 285 17.34 6.13 11.36
N GLY A 286 17.26 6.43 12.65
CA GLY A 286 16.93 7.76 13.16
C GLY A 286 15.43 8.08 13.18
N CYS A 287 14.55 7.06 13.23
CA CYS A 287 13.12 7.29 13.39
C CYS A 287 12.82 7.96 14.74
N VAL A 288 12.03 9.03 14.69
CA VAL A 288 11.59 9.80 15.88
C VAL A 288 10.11 9.55 16.22
N GLY A 289 9.52 8.48 15.69
CA GLY A 289 8.14 8.12 16.00
C GLY A 289 7.07 9.09 15.48
N SER A 290 7.21 9.61 14.25
CA SER A 290 6.24 10.57 13.68
C SER A 290 4.98 9.93 13.08
N ALA A 291 4.89 8.60 13.01
CA ALA A 291 3.82 7.83 12.35
C ALA A 291 3.44 8.26 10.92
N GLN A 292 4.27 9.02 10.20
CA GLN A 292 3.93 9.61 8.89
C GLN A 292 4.47 8.83 7.68
N CYS A 293 4.91 7.58 7.84
CA CYS A 293 5.52 6.80 6.77
C CYS A 293 4.64 6.69 5.51
N ALA A 294 3.32 6.57 5.69
CA ALA A 294 2.33 6.50 4.62
C ALA A 294 2.20 7.79 3.79
N VAL A 295 2.75 8.92 4.23
CA VAL A 295 2.67 10.23 3.52
C VAL A 295 4.03 10.87 3.29
N GLY A 296 5.08 10.04 3.26
CA GLY A 296 6.46 10.50 3.16
C GLY A 296 7.01 10.99 4.50
N CYS A 297 8.21 10.53 4.83
CA CYS A 297 8.82 10.80 6.13
C CYS A 297 9.39 12.23 6.17
N PRO A 298 8.88 13.13 7.04
CA PRO A 298 9.38 14.52 7.10
C PRO A 298 10.80 14.66 7.65
N HIS A 299 11.38 13.57 8.17
CA HIS A 299 12.76 13.52 8.67
C HIS A 299 13.71 12.76 7.76
N ASN A 300 13.22 12.19 6.65
CA ASN A 300 13.98 11.25 5.82
C ASN A 300 14.57 10.06 6.62
N ALA A 301 13.99 9.74 7.77
CA ALA A 301 14.41 8.61 8.61
C ALA A 301 14.10 7.27 7.94
N LYS A 302 12.90 7.14 7.32
CA LYS A 302 12.52 5.96 6.53
C LYS A 302 13.38 5.88 5.26
N TYR A 303 14.40 5.06 5.34
CA TYR A 303 15.50 4.91 4.39
C TYR A 303 15.11 4.00 3.22
N GLY A 304 14.12 4.47 2.45
CA GLY A 304 13.70 3.83 1.19
C GLY A 304 14.76 3.97 0.09
N VAL A 305 14.52 3.34 -1.06
CA VAL A 305 15.57 3.23 -2.10
C VAL A 305 15.97 4.56 -2.73
N HIS A 306 15.09 5.56 -2.68
CA HIS A 306 15.37 6.96 -3.06
C HIS A 306 16.41 7.65 -2.18
N LEU A 307 16.70 7.13 -0.99
CA LEU A 307 17.71 7.66 -0.07
C LEU A 307 19.01 6.83 -0.02
N ASN A 308 19.08 5.69 -0.73
CA ASN A 308 20.25 4.81 -0.74
C ASN A 308 20.58 4.22 -2.13
N ALA A 309 19.81 3.25 -2.62
CA ALA A 309 20.16 2.49 -3.80
C ALA A 309 20.12 3.32 -5.09
N LEU A 310 19.16 4.25 -5.22
CA LEU A 310 19.13 5.19 -6.35
C LEU A 310 20.29 6.18 -6.32
N PRO A 311 20.63 6.84 -5.19
CA PRO A 311 21.87 7.60 -5.07
C PRO A 311 23.12 6.81 -5.45
N GLN A 312 23.25 5.58 -4.96
CA GLN A 312 24.38 4.69 -5.31
C GLN A 312 24.42 4.32 -6.80
N ALA A 313 23.25 4.24 -7.46
CA ALA A 313 23.19 4.03 -8.90
C ALA A 313 23.65 5.29 -9.65
N CYS A 314 23.19 6.48 -9.24
CA CYS A 314 23.60 7.75 -9.84
C CYS A 314 25.09 8.04 -9.66
N GLU A 315 25.63 7.75 -8.47
CA GLU A 315 27.06 7.86 -8.17
C GLU A 315 27.91 6.93 -9.07
N ALA A 316 27.33 5.80 -9.51
CA ALA A 316 27.91 4.89 -10.48
C ALA A 316 27.57 5.24 -11.95
N GLY A 317 26.94 6.39 -12.22
CA GLY A 317 26.66 6.90 -13.57
C GLY A 317 25.25 6.65 -14.12
N ALA A 318 24.31 6.11 -13.32
CA ALA A 318 22.91 5.98 -13.75
C ALA A 318 22.20 7.33 -13.77
N ARG A 319 21.32 7.54 -14.76
CA ARG A 319 20.50 8.75 -14.89
C ARG A 319 19.03 8.41 -14.77
N ILE A 320 18.25 9.25 -14.10
CA ILE A 320 16.82 9.02 -13.85
C ILE A 320 15.98 10.02 -14.64
N VAL A 321 15.09 9.53 -15.49
CA VAL A 321 14.07 10.35 -16.16
C VAL A 321 12.78 10.23 -15.36
N THR A 322 12.37 11.32 -14.71
CA THR A 322 11.15 11.37 -13.90
C THR A 322 9.95 11.82 -14.73
N GLU A 323 8.74 11.58 -14.24
CA GLU A 323 7.50 11.96 -14.95
C GLU A 323 7.39 11.38 -16.37
N ALA A 324 8.01 10.22 -16.59
CA ALA A 324 8.05 9.49 -17.85
C ALA A 324 7.25 8.18 -17.73
N THR A 325 6.11 8.10 -18.42
CA THR A 325 5.34 6.84 -18.46
C THR A 325 5.89 5.94 -19.57
N ALA A 326 6.52 4.82 -19.24
CA ALA A 326 6.93 3.85 -20.26
C ALA A 326 5.71 3.35 -21.06
N GLU A 327 5.71 3.63 -22.36
CA GLU A 327 4.62 3.31 -23.28
C GLU A 327 4.83 1.93 -23.89
N ARG A 328 6.03 1.66 -24.43
CA ARG A 328 6.28 0.44 -25.19
C ARG A 328 7.75 0.07 -25.16
N ILE A 329 8.03 -1.21 -25.00
CA ILE A 329 9.33 -1.79 -25.30
C ILE A 329 9.42 -2.00 -26.81
N LEU A 330 10.46 -1.44 -27.42
CA LEU A 330 10.75 -1.54 -28.84
C LEU A 330 11.48 -2.86 -29.09
N VAL A 331 11.05 -3.61 -30.11
CA VAL A 331 11.56 -4.95 -30.42
C VAL A 331 11.73 -5.12 -31.92
N GLU A 332 12.91 -5.55 -32.34
CA GLU A 332 13.23 -5.89 -33.72
C GLU A 332 13.73 -7.33 -33.80
N ARG A 333 13.15 -8.12 -34.70
CA ARG A 333 13.55 -9.54 -34.94
C ARG A 333 13.71 -10.34 -33.63
N GLY A 334 12.78 -10.15 -32.70
CA GLY A 334 12.75 -10.83 -31.40
C GLY A 334 13.77 -10.32 -30.37
N THR A 335 14.36 -9.15 -30.56
CA THR A 335 15.34 -8.53 -29.64
C THR A 335 14.88 -7.15 -29.23
N ALA A 336 14.98 -6.82 -27.95
CA ALA A 336 14.73 -5.46 -27.49
C ALA A 336 15.75 -4.46 -28.08
N THR A 337 15.27 -3.30 -28.50
CA THR A 337 16.08 -2.23 -29.08
C THR A 337 15.93 -0.90 -28.36
N GLY A 338 14.96 -0.77 -27.45
CA GLY A 338 14.77 0.43 -26.65
C GLY A 338 13.42 0.51 -25.96
N VAL A 339 13.14 1.67 -25.39
CA VAL A 339 11.87 1.99 -24.73
C VAL A 339 11.36 3.33 -25.24
N ARG A 340 10.09 3.35 -25.66
CA ARG A 340 9.35 4.57 -25.90
C ARG A 340 8.59 4.96 -24.63
N ALA A 341 8.76 6.19 -24.17
CA ALA A 341 8.07 6.73 -23.00
C ALA A 341 7.27 7.98 -23.37
N ARG A 342 6.14 8.18 -22.69
CA ARG A 342 5.24 9.31 -22.86
C ARG A 342 5.54 10.38 -21.80
N ARG A 343 5.70 11.63 -22.26
CA ARG A 343 5.87 12.83 -21.44
C ARG A 343 4.54 13.33 -20.87
N PRO A 344 4.55 14.22 -19.86
CA PRO A 344 3.32 14.80 -19.31
C PRO A 344 2.47 15.56 -20.33
N ASP A 345 3.11 16.20 -21.32
CA ASP A 345 2.46 16.92 -22.42
C ASP A 345 1.84 16.00 -23.50
N GLY A 346 2.02 14.68 -23.38
CA GLY A 346 1.53 13.67 -24.32
C GLY A 346 2.48 13.35 -25.47
N THR A 347 3.60 14.07 -25.63
CA THR A 347 4.65 13.74 -26.59
C THR A 347 5.46 12.52 -26.15
N PHE A 348 6.36 12.04 -27.01
CA PHE A 348 7.15 10.84 -26.75
C PHE A 348 8.66 11.10 -26.80
N LEU A 349 9.38 10.36 -25.97
CA LEU A 349 10.82 10.20 -26.03
C LEU A 349 11.18 8.72 -26.22
N GLU A 350 12.35 8.47 -26.78
CA GLU A 350 12.90 7.12 -26.96
C GLU A 350 14.29 7.00 -26.35
N ILE A 351 14.53 5.88 -25.67
CA ILE A 351 15.86 5.52 -25.17
C ILE A 351 16.21 4.17 -25.81
N LEU A 352 17.16 4.18 -26.73
CA LEU A 352 17.63 2.98 -27.41
C LEU A 352 18.60 2.23 -26.51
N ALA A 353 18.30 0.97 -26.25
CA ALA A 353 19.11 0.10 -25.41
C ALA A 353 18.84 -1.38 -25.74
N PRO A 354 19.87 -2.23 -25.77
CA PRO A 354 19.71 -3.66 -26.01
C PRO A 354 19.20 -4.43 -24.78
N ARG A 355 19.27 -3.83 -23.59
CA ARG A 355 18.92 -4.46 -22.30
C ARG A 355 17.83 -3.66 -21.60
N ILE A 356 16.68 -4.26 -21.40
CA ILE A 356 15.53 -3.64 -20.75
C ILE A 356 15.21 -4.43 -19.49
N VAL A 357 15.22 -3.76 -18.34
CA VAL A 357 14.77 -4.32 -17.06
C VAL A 357 13.41 -3.74 -16.73
N VAL A 358 12.38 -4.58 -16.69
CA VAL A 358 11.03 -4.19 -16.32
C VAL A 358 10.86 -4.33 -14.81
N ALA A 359 10.65 -3.21 -14.14
CA ALA A 359 10.42 -3.12 -12.69
C ALA A 359 9.22 -2.18 -12.36
N ALA A 360 8.18 -2.24 -13.19
CA ALA A 360 7.03 -1.35 -13.12
C ALA A 360 6.04 -1.68 -11.99
N GLY A 361 6.23 -2.80 -11.30
CA GLY A 361 5.38 -3.30 -10.22
C GLY A 361 4.35 -4.32 -10.70
N THR A 362 3.88 -5.16 -9.77
CA THR A 362 3.00 -6.32 -10.04
C THR A 362 1.78 -5.99 -10.89
N THR A 363 1.15 -4.84 -10.71
CA THR A 363 -0.07 -4.47 -11.44
C THR A 363 0.20 -3.81 -12.78
N ARG A 364 1.42 -3.33 -13.03
CA ARG A 364 1.77 -2.55 -14.23
C ARG A 364 2.69 -3.30 -15.20
N THR A 365 3.59 -4.12 -14.69
CA THR A 365 4.46 -5.01 -15.50
C THR A 365 3.68 -5.83 -16.54
N PRO A 366 2.63 -6.60 -16.21
CA PRO A 366 1.90 -7.36 -17.22
C PRO A 366 1.21 -6.48 -18.28
N LEU A 367 0.81 -5.25 -17.92
CA LEU A 367 0.17 -4.32 -18.87
C LEU A 367 1.17 -3.74 -19.86
N LEU A 368 2.34 -3.33 -19.37
CA LEU A 368 3.43 -2.85 -20.22
C LEU A 368 3.89 -3.94 -21.20
N LEU A 369 4.08 -5.17 -20.71
CA LEU A 369 4.49 -6.29 -21.55
C LEU A 369 3.45 -6.59 -22.64
N ARG A 370 2.15 -6.63 -22.30
CA ARG A 370 1.07 -6.79 -23.29
C ARG A 370 1.03 -5.67 -24.31
N ARG A 371 1.10 -4.41 -23.88
CA ARG A 371 1.10 -3.24 -24.79
C ARG A 371 2.34 -3.19 -25.69
N SER A 372 3.42 -3.85 -25.28
CA SER A 372 4.64 -4.01 -26.07
C SER A 372 4.59 -5.17 -27.06
N GLY A 373 3.49 -5.95 -27.11
CA GLY A 373 3.39 -7.16 -27.92
C GLY A 373 4.14 -8.36 -27.32
N LEU A 374 4.59 -8.25 -26.06
CA LEU A 374 5.35 -9.26 -25.33
C LEU A 374 4.50 -10.03 -24.30
N GLY A 375 3.18 -9.98 -24.48
CA GLY A 375 2.19 -10.52 -23.54
C GLY A 375 1.63 -11.90 -23.88
N GLY A 376 2.26 -12.63 -24.81
CA GLY A 376 1.71 -13.87 -25.39
C GLY A 376 1.66 -15.07 -24.43
N HIS A 377 2.40 -15.03 -23.32
CA HIS A 377 2.41 -16.14 -22.37
C HIS A 377 1.07 -16.22 -21.60
N PRO A 378 0.40 -17.38 -21.55
CA PRO A 378 -0.96 -17.51 -21.00
C PRO A 378 -1.07 -17.17 -19.50
N GLU A 379 0.01 -17.44 -18.74
CA GLU A 379 0.09 -17.14 -17.30
C GLU A 379 0.48 -15.69 -16.98
N LEU A 380 0.80 -14.85 -17.97
CA LEU A 380 1.13 -13.46 -17.70
C LEU A 380 -0.11 -12.69 -17.18
N GLY A 381 0.05 -12.08 -16.01
CA GLY A 381 -1.01 -11.40 -15.27
C GLY A 381 -1.89 -12.35 -14.45
N ARG A 382 -1.52 -13.63 -14.26
CA ARG A 382 -2.30 -14.61 -13.48
C ARG A 382 -1.48 -15.12 -12.29
N GLY A 383 -2.19 -15.55 -11.24
CA GLY A 383 -1.55 -16.12 -10.04
C GLY A 383 -1.00 -15.04 -9.11
N MET A 384 -1.67 -13.89 -9.07
CA MET A 384 -1.30 -12.81 -8.16
C MET A 384 -1.70 -13.16 -6.74
N ALA A 385 -0.76 -13.13 -5.81
CA ALA A 385 -1.05 -13.08 -4.38
C ALA A 385 -1.03 -11.62 -3.93
N VAL A 386 -1.85 -11.27 -2.94
CA VAL A 386 -1.97 -9.89 -2.43
C VAL A 386 -1.54 -9.74 -0.98
N HIS A 387 -1.38 -10.86 -0.25
CA HIS A 387 -1.10 -10.85 1.18
C HIS A 387 -2.16 -10.04 1.95
N PRO A 388 -3.45 -10.46 1.90
CA PRO A 388 -4.54 -9.67 2.43
C PRO A 388 -4.41 -9.50 3.94
N ALA A 389 -4.74 -8.30 4.39
CA ALA A 389 -4.70 -7.87 5.77
C ALA A 389 -6.10 -7.50 6.25
N THR A 390 -6.36 -7.78 7.52
CA THR A 390 -7.49 -7.24 8.26
C THR A 390 -6.99 -6.53 9.51
N ASN A 391 -7.84 -5.75 10.16
CA ASN A 391 -7.48 -4.94 11.32
C ASN A 391 -8.62 -4.91 12.33
N LEU A 392 -8.27 -4.62 13.58
CA LEU A 392 -9.22 -4.32 14.63
C LEU A 392 -8.62 -3.31 15.62
N ALA A 393 -9.48 -2.71 16.43
CA ALA A 393 -9.07 -1.70 17.39
C ALA A 393 -9.57 -2.02 18.80
N GLY A 394 -8.72 -1.86 19.81
CA GLY A 394 -9.08 -1.99 21.22
C GLY A 394 -9.23 -0.62 21.85
N ARG A 395 -10.31 -0.41 22.60
CA ARG A 395 -10.58 0.82 23.35
C ARG A 395 -10.05 0.70 24.77
N PHE A 396 -9.29 1.70 25.21
CA PHE A 396 -8.65 1.73 26.53
C PHE A 396 -9.15 2.91 27.38
N ALA A 397 -9.13 2.72 28.70
CA ALA A 397 -9.46 3.75 29.69
C ALA A 397 -8.51 4.96 29.64
N GLU A 398 -7.27 4.77 29.22
CA GLU A 398 -6.25 5.81 29.10
C GLU A 398 -5.98 6.17 27.64
N PRO A 399 -5.63 7.43 27.30
CA PRO A 399 -5.28 7.83 25.94
C PRO A 399 -4.13 7.01 25.35
N VAL A 400 -4.33 6.44 24.16
CA VAL A 400 -3.33 5.66 23.39
C VAL A 400 -2.61 6.56 22.38
N VAL A 401 -3.36 7.42 21.68
CA VAL A 401 -2.92 8.23 20.54
C VAL A 401 -2.10 7.38 19.58
N SER A 402 -2.72 6.37 18.98
CA SER A 402 -2.00 5.32 18.24
C SER A 402 -1.15 5.86 17.08
N TRP A 403 -1.52 7.02 16.52
CA TRP A 403 -0.74 7.76 15.52
C TRP A 403 0.44 8.57 16.11
N SER A 404 0.87 8.26 17.33
CA SER A 404 2.08 8.76 17.98
C SER A 404 3.05 7.60 18.21
N GLY A 405 4.29 7.74 17.75
CA GLY A 405 5.29 6.68 17.74
C GLY A 405 5.51 6.07 16.36
N VAL A 406 6.04 4.85 16.34
CA VAL A 406 6.32 4.13 15.10
C VAL A 406 5.03 3.56 14.50
N MET A 407 4.79 3.86 13.22
CA MET A 407 3.59 3.38 12.49
C MET A 407 3.38 1.88 12.58
N GLN A 408 4.40 1.07 12.26
CA GLN A 408 4.37 -0.39 12.49
C GLN A 408 5.47 -0.72 13.48
N SER A 409 5.11 -0.86 14.75
CA SER A 409 6.07 -0.82 15.86
C SER A 409 6.48 -2.20 16.34
N VAL A 410 5.55 -3.16 16.41
CA VAL A 410 5.75 -4.47 17.04
C VAL A 410 5.19 -5.56 16.13
N GLY A 411 5.94 -6.65 16.00
CA GLY A 411 5.50 -7.88 15.34
C GLY A 411 5.19 -8.93 16.39
N ILE A 412 4.06 -9.63 16.23
CA ILE A 412 3.65 -10.76 17.04
C ILE A 412 3.61 -11.98 16.11
N GLU A 413 4.49 -12.93 16.37
CA GLU A 413 4.83 -14.01 15.43
C GLU A 413 4.35 -15.40 15.89
N GLU A 414 3.59 -15.47 16.99
CA GLU A 414 3.09 -16.73 17.55
C GLU A 414 2.41 -17.62 16.50
N LEU A 415 1.64 -17.01 15.60
CA LEU A 415 0.88 -17.69 14.56
C LEU A 415 1.55 -17.66 13.17
N HIS A 416 2.83 -17.27 13.09
CA HIS A 416 3.49 -17.07 11.80
C HIS A 416 3.65 -18.37 11.02
N ALA A 417 3.87 -19.49 11.71
CA ALA A 417 3.92 -20.82 11.10
C ALA A 417 2.59 -21.24 10.45
N ASP A 418 1.46 -20.70 10.93
CA ASP A 418 0.13 -20.89 10.34
C ASP A 418 -0.16 -19.92 9.19
N GLY A 419 0.82 -19.09 8.84
CA GLY A 419 0.72 -18.04 7.84
C GLY A 419 -0.02 -16.80 8.32
N ILE A 420 -0.03 -16.50 9.62
CA ILE A 420 -0.63 -15.28 10.18
C ILE A 420 0.46 -14.43 10.86
N LEU A 421 0.66 -13.21 10.39
CA LEU A 421 1.57 -12.24 11.01
C LEU A 421 0.77 -11.06 11.56
N ILE A 422 0.86 -10.83 12.87
CA ILE A 422 0.17 -9.73 13.55
C ILE A 422 1.16 -8.60 13.79
N GLU A 423 0.73 -7.36 13.59
CA GLU A 423 1.52 -6.16 13.81
C GLU A 423 0.73 -5.10 14.57
N ALA A 424 1.38 -4.44 15.52
CA ALA A 424 0.89 -3.18 16.05
C ALA A 424 1.08 -2.10 14.97
N THR A 425 -0.02 -1.61 14.44
CA THR A 425 -0.01 -0.70 13.28
C THR A 425 -0.92 0.49 13.50
N ALA A 426 -0.45 1.69 13.21
CA ALA A 426 -1.22 2.91 13.28
C ALA A 426 -0.74 3.92 12.25
N THR A 427 -1.65 4.36 11.40
CA THR A 427 -1.42 5.38 10.39
C THR A 427 -1.70 6.77 10.94
N PRO A 428 -1.35 7.85 10.21
CA PRO A 428 -1.85 9.17 10.54
C PRO A 428 -3.38 9.17 10.63
N PRO A 429 -3.95 10.10 11.42
CA PRO A 429 -5.39 10.30 11.50
C PRO A 429 -6.04 10.43 10.11
N GLY A 430 -7.19 9.78 9.93
CA GLY A 430 -7.95 9.74 8.65
C GLY A 430 -7.38 8.77 7.62
N MET A 431 -6.09 8.42 7.70
CA MET A 431 -5.44 7.49 6.76
C MET A 431 -5.47 6.04 7.24
N SER A 432 -6.25 5.76 8.30
CA SER A 432 -6.39 4.42 8.85
C SER A 432 -7.18 3.54 7.91
N SER A 433 -6.65 2.34 7.67
CA SER A 433 -7.38 1.26 7.02
C SER A 433 -8.43 0.65 7.94
N PHE A 434 -8.52 1.03 9.23
CA PHE A 434 -9.57 0.55 10.12
C PHE A 434 -10.85 1.39 9.94
N PRO A 435 -11.96 0.81 9.45
CA PRO A 435 -13.21 1.53 9.30
C PRO A 435 -13.91 1.68 10.66
N LEU A 436 -13.99 2.91 11.18
CA LEU A 436 -14.79 3.20 12.37
C LEU A 436 -16.27 2.86 12.12
N PRO A 437 -16.97 2.23 13.07
CA PRO A 437 -18.36 1.82 12.88
C PRO A 437 -19.35 3.00 12.95
N GLY A 438 -20.54 2.79 12.39
CA GLY A 438 -21.64 3.75 12.46
C GLY A 438 -21.63 4.83 11.38
N LEU A 439 -22.66 5.69 11.45
CA LEU A 439 -22.89 6.86 10.60
C LEU A 439 -23.40 8.03 11.47
N GLY A 440 -23.26 9.27 10.98
CA GLY A 440 -23.74 10.47 11.67
C GLY A 440 -23.07 10.66 13.03
N ARG A 441 -23.84 11.04 14.05
CA ARG A 441 -23.28 11.27 15.40
C ARG A 441 -22.66 10.02 16.04
N SER A 442 -23.09 8.82 15.67
CA SER A 442 -22.44 7.59 16.15
C SER A 442 -21.00 7.49 15.67
N LEU A 443 -20.76 7.71 14.38
CA LEU A 443 -19.42 7.76 13.80
C LEU A 443 -18.60 8.94 14.36
N ARG A 444 -19.23 10.10 14.58
CA ARG A 444 -18.52 11.24 15.18
C ARG A 444 -18.01 10.94 16.58
N ARG A 445 -18.77 10.19 17.40
CA ARG A 445 -18.31 9.74 18.72
C ARG A 445 -17.11 8.80 18.61
N GLU A 446 -17.14 7.86 17.66
CA GLU A 446 -15.99 6.99 17.41
C GLU A 446 -14.75 7.77 16.99
N LEU A 447 -14.91 8.78 16.12
CA LEU A 447 -13.82 9.66 15.71
C LEU A 447 -13.28 10.47 16.89
N ALA A 448 -14.15 11.06 17.71
CA ALA A 448 -13.76 11.84 18.88
C ALA A 448 -13.03 11.00 19.94
N GLY A 449 -13.37 9.71 20.07
CA GLY A 449 -12.70 8.77 20.97
C GLY A 449 -11.58 7.95 20.32
N ALA A 450 -11.12 8.31 19.12
CA ALA A 450 -10.09 7.57 18.41
C ALA A 450 -8.72 7.61 19.11
N ASP A 451 -8.48 8.63 19.93
CA ASP A 451 -7.27 8.79 20.74
C ASP A 451 -7.12 7.70 21.81
N ARG A 452 -8.17 6.93 22.11
CA ARG A 452 -8.17 5.79 23.04
C ARG A 452 -8.08 4.44 22.36
N LEU A 453 -7.86 4.42 21.05
CA LEU A 453 -7.79 3.18 20.27
C LEU A 453 -6.35 2.73 20.05
N ALA A 454 -6.05 1.49 20.44
CA ALA A 454 -4.88 0.75 19.97
C ALA A 454 -5.30 -0.12 18.77
N VAL A 455 -4.49 -0.14 17.71
CA VAL A 455 -4.85 -0.81 16.45
C VAL A 455 -3.83 -1.90 16.16
N LEU A 456 -4.34 -3.12 15.93
CA LEU A 456 -3.59 -4.25 15.43
C LEU A 456 -4.06 -4.57 14.01
N GLY A 457 -3.10 -4.94 13.17
CA GLY A 457 -3.34 -5.47 11.83
C GLY A 457 -2.78 -6.88 11.75
N ALA A 458 -3.43 -7.75 10.98
CA ALA A 458 -2.93 -9.08 10.71
C ALA A 458 -2.99 -9.37 9.22
N MET A 459 -1.87 -9.84 8.68
CA MET A 459 -1.75 -10.29 7.31
C MET A 459 -1.67 -11.80 7.26
N ILE A 460 -2.18 -12.38 6.17
CA ILE A 460 -2.14 -13.84 5.97
C ILE A 460 -1.44 -14.22 4.66
N ALA A 461 -0.65 -15.29 4.70
CA ALA A 461 -0.04 -15.86 3.50
C ALA A 461 -1.11 -16.52 2.62
N ASP A 462 -1.58 -15.81 1.60
CA ASP A 462 -2.69 -16.22 0.73
C ASP A 462 -2.28 -17.19 -0.37
N ALA A 463 -3.25 -17.99 -0.79
CA ALA A 463 -3.14 -18.73 -2.03
C ALA A 463 -3.30 -17.77 -3.24
N PRO A 464 -2.42 -17.84 -4.25
CA PRO A 464 -2.46 -16.93 -5.39
C PRO A 464 -3.70 -17.17 -6.25
N SER A 465 -4.68 -16.27 -6.19
CA SER A 465 -5.92 -16.32 -7.00
C SER A 465 -6.08 -15.13 -7.94
N GLY A 466 -5.32 -14.06 -7.71
CA GLY A 466 -5.51 -12.78 -8.35
C GLY A 466 -5.09 -12.76 -9.81
N ARG A 467 -5.67 -11.82 -10.55
CA ARG A 467 -5.39 -11.59 -11.97
C ARG A 467 -5.34 -10.10 -12.27
N VAL A 468 -4.42 -9.73 -13.14
CA VAL A 468 -4.27 -8.38 -13.68
C VAL A 468 -4.51 -8.43 -15.17
N HIS A 469 -5.53 -7.69 -15.58
CA HIS A 469 -5.89 -7.44 -16.97
C HIS A 469 -6.03 -5.93 -17.17
N GLY A 470 -6.29 -5.49 -18.39
CA GLY A 470 -6.45 -4.07 -18.65
C GLY A 470 -6.26 -3.71 -20.11
N ALA A 471 -6.68 -2.49 -20.44
CA ALA A 471 -6.45 -1.85 -21.72
C ALA A 471 -5.72 -0.53 -21.50
N ARG A 472 -4.81 -0.18 -22.43
CA ARG A 472 -3.98 1.04 -22.36
C ARG A 472 -3.21 1.14 -21.03
N HIS A 473 -3.57 2.10 -20.18
CA HIS A 473 -2.94 2.36 -18.87
C HIS A 473 -3.83 2.01 -17.68
N ARG A 474 -5.03 1.43 -17.89
CA ARG A 474 -5.94 1.09 -16.80
C ARG A 474 -5.80 -0.38 -16.42
N ALA A 475 -5.45 -0.64 -15.17
CA ALA A 475 -5.43 -1.98 -14.60
C ALA A 475 -6.84 -2.35 -14.13
N LEU A 476 -7.32 -3.51 -14.56
CA LEU A 476 -8.44 -4.22 -13.97
C LEU A 476 -7.86 -5.37 -13.15
N ILE A 477 -7.92 -5.23 -11.84
CA ILE A 477 -7.38 -6.21 -10.90
C ILE A 477 -8.56 -7.02 -10.35
N ARG A 478 -8.44 -8.34 -10.37
CA ARG A 478 -9.37 -9.26 -9.72
C ARG A 478 -8.65 -10.06 -8.66
N TYR A 479 -9.33 -10.35 -7.56
CA TYR A 479 -8.82 -11.19 -6.49
C TYR A 479 -10.00 -11.90 -5.81
N ASP A 480 -9.92 -13.22 -5.74
CA ASP A 480 -10.93 -14.05 -5.11
C ASP A 480 -10.35 -14.64 -3.82
N LEU A 481 -10.91 -14.26 -2.67
CA LEU A 481 -10.44 -14.76 -1.39
C LEU A 481 -10.77 -16.25 -1.25
N ALA A 482 -9.75 -17.09 -1.08
CA ALA A 482 -9.93 -18.52 -0.86
C ALA A 482 -10.67 -18.79 0.47
N ARG A 483 -11.38 -19.92 0.55
CA ARG A 483 -12.15 -20.29 1.75
C ARG A 483 -11.23 -20.48 2.96
N GLU A 484 -10.08 -21.10 2.74
CA GLU A 484 -9.05 -21.34 3.74
C GLU A 484 -8.44 -20.02 4.23
N ASP A 485 -8.25 -19.07 3.33
CA ASP A 485 -7.73 -17.73 3.66
C ASP A 485 -8.74 -16.90 4.44
N ALA A 486 -10.04 -17.00 4.11
CA ALA A 486 -11.10 -16.41 4.92
C ALA A 486 -11.13 -17.00 6.34
N ALA A 487 -10.89 -18.31 6.50
CA ALA A 487 -10.78 -18.94 7.81
C ALA A 487 -9.54 -18.45 8.59
N ARG A 488 -8.39 -18.27 7.91
CA ARG A 488 -7.18 -17.67 8.51
C ARG A 488 -7.42 -16.23 8.98
N LEU A 489 -8.09 -15.41 8.18
CA LEU A 489 -8.44 -14.03 8.56
C LEU A 489 -9.35 -13.97 9.79
N ARG A 490 -10.35 -14.86 9.90
CA ARG A 490 -11.20 -14.96 11.10
C ARG A 490 -10.40 -15.37 12.33
N ARG A 491 -9.47 -16.33 12.20
CA ARG A 491 -8.54 -16.68 13.28
C ARG A 491 -7.67 -15.50 13.68
N ALA A 492 -7.19 -14.73 12.71
CA ALA A 492 -6.38 -13.54 12.94
C ALA A 492 -7.16 -12.45 13.71
N LEU A 493 -8.44 -12.22 13.39
CA LEU A 493 -9.32 -11.33 14.15
C LEU A 493 -9.41 -11.75 15.62
N VAL A 494 -9.68 -13.03 15.89
CA VAL A 494 -9.75 -13.53 17.27
C VAL A 494 -8.40 -13.38 17.99
N ALA A 495 -7.30 -13.72 17.33
CA ALA A 495 -5.97 -13.62 17.90
C ALA A 495 -5.57 -12.17 18.26
N MET A 496 -5.84 -11.21 17.38
CA MET A 496 -5.61 -9.79 17.66
C MET A 496 -6.46 -9.30 18.83
N GLY A 497 -7.74 -9.70 18.91
CA GLY A 497 -8.60 -9.31 20.02
C GLY A 497 -8.14 -9.90 21.35
N ARG A 498 -7.65 -11.14 21.38
CA ARG A 498 -7.00 -11.74 22.56
C ARG A 498 -5.87 -10.89 23.08
N VAL A 499 -4.97 -10.45 22.20
CA VAL A 499 -3.84 -9.58 22.57
C VAL A 499 -4.34 -8.28 23.20
N LEU A 500 -5.37 -7.65 22.61
CA LEU A 500 -5.90 -6.39 23.13
C LEU A 500 -6.64 -6.53 24.46
N PHE A 501 -7.47 -7.56 24.61
CA PHE A 501 -8.13 -7.85 25.90
C PHE A 501 -7.09 -8.19 26.98
N ALA A 502 -6.10 -9.02 26.64
CA ALA A 502 -4.99 -9.30 27.53
C ALA A 502 -4.23 -8.02 27.90
N ALA A 503 -4.07 -7.06 26.99
CA ALA A 503 -3.46 -5.75 27.26
C ALA A 503 -4.33 -4.82 28.13
N GLY A 504 -5.62 -5.12 28.32
CA GLY A 504 -6.55 -4.34 29.14
C GLY A 504 -7.53 -3.47 28.34
N ALA A 505 -7.84 -3.82 27.09
CA ALA A 505 -8.93 -3.17 26.36
C ALA A 505 -10.29 -3.45 27.04
N GLU A 506 -11.13 -2.42 27.17
CA GLU A 506 -12.49 -2.52 27.72
C GLU A 506 -13.49 -3.01 26.67
N GLU A 507 -13.18 -2.76 25.40
CA GLU A 507 -13.98 -3.12 24.23
C GLU A 507 -13.06 -3.28 23.02
N VAL A 508 -13.42 -4.18 22.09
CA VAL A 508 -12.77 -4.32 20.79
C VAL A 508 -13.75 -3.97 19.68
N LEU A 509 -13.38 -2.99 18.85
CA LEU A 509 -14.03 -2.67 17.59
C LEU A 509 -13.57 -3.69 16.53
N THR A 510 -14.49 -4.51 16.05
CA THR A 510 -14.17 -5.74 15.31
C THR A 510 -13.88 -5.54 13.83
N GLY A 511 -14.27 -4.38 13.26
CA GLY A 511 -14.31 -4.16 11.82
C GLY A 511 -15.43 -4.94 11.09
N LEU A 512 -16.28 -5.67 11.80
CA LEU A 512 -17.39 -6.45 11.25
C LEU A 512 -18.70 -5.66 11.34
N ALA A 513 -19.32 -5.36 10.20
CA ALA A 513 -20.52 -4.52 10.14
C ALA A 513 -21.69 -5.02 11.03
N ARG A 514 -21.85 -6.34 11.18
CA ARG A 514 -22.95 -6.95 11.95
C ARG A 514 -22.75 -6.96 13.47
N LYS A 515 -21.49 -6.93 13.93
CA LYS A 515 -21.14 -6.92 15.36
C LYS A 515 -19.94 -5.98 15.51
N PRO A 516 -20.16 -4.66 15.42
CA PRO A 516 -19.08 -3.68 15.30
C PRO A 516 -18.20 -3.57 16.54
N ALA A 517 -18.72 -3.95 17.71
CA ALA A 517 -18.03 -3.92 18.99
C ALA A 517 -18.34 -5.17 19.82
N VAL A 518 -17.38 -5.60 20.63
CA VAL A 518 -17.46 -6.74 21.57
C VAL A 518 -16.70 -6.41 22.85
N ARG A 519 -17.14 -6.95 23.99
CA ARG A 519 -16.52 -6.68 25.31
C ARG A 519 -15.69 -7.82 25.87
N ASP A 520 -15.75 -8.98 25.24
CA ASP A 520 -14.97 -10.14 25.62
C ASP A 520 -14.58 -11.01 24.42
N GLU A 521 -13.64 -11.92 24.67
CA GLU A 521 -13.12 -12.84 23.66
C GLU A 521 -14.19 -13.81 23.13
N ALA A 522 -15.14 -14.24 23.96
CA ALA A 522 -16.16 -15.21 23.58
C ALA A 522 -17.14 -14.57 22.57
N GLU A 523 -17.53 -13.31 22.80
CA GLU A 523 -18.29 -12.52 21.85
C GLU A 523 -17.53 -12.33 20.53
N LEU A 524 -16.24 -12.00 20.59
CA LEU A 524 -15.41 -11.83 19.39
C LEU A 524 -15.35 -13.13 18.57
N THR A 525 -15.15 -14.26 19.25
CA THR A 525 -15.07 -15.58 18.62
C THR A 525 -16.37 -15.92 17.91
N ARG A 526 -17.53 -15.68 18.55
CA ARG A 526 -18.85 -15.87 17.92
C ARG A 526 -19.03 -14.93 16.73
N ALA A 527 -18.66 -13.65 16.86
CA ALA A 527 -18.76 -12.68 15.78
C ALA A 527 -17.93 -13.07 14.55
N ALA A 528 -16.67 -13.45 14.76
CA ALA A 528 -15.76 -13.88 13.70
C ALA A 528 -16.24 -15.19 13.03
N ALA A 529 -16.78 -16.14 13.80
CA ALA A 529 -17.33 -17.38 13.25
C ALA A 529 -18.55 -17.16 12.34
N MET A 530 -19.40 -16.18 12.67
CA MET A 530 -20.59 -15.85 11.88
C MET A 530 -20.33 -14.91 10.69
N ALA A 531 -19.20 -14.20 10.68
CA ALA A 531 -18.88 -13.22 9.64
C ALA A 531 -18.71 -13.88 8.26
N ALA A 532 -19.48 -13.49 7.24
CA ALA A 532 -19.23 -13.96 5.89
C ALA A 532 -17.91 -13.39 5.35
N PRO A 533 -17.23 -14.02 4.37
CA PRO A 533 -16.02 -13.45 3.77
C PRO A 533 -16.25 -12.02 3.25
N ALA A 534 -17.42 -11.76 2.67
CA ALA A 534 -17.82 -10.44 2.17
C ALA A 534 -18.03 -9.38 3.25
N ASP A 535 -18.12 -9.77 4.52
CA ASP A 535 -18.23 -8.86 5.67
C ASP A 535 -16.85 -8.40 6.18
N LEU A 536 -15.76 -9.02 5.71
CA LEU A 536 -14.39 -8.66 6.11
C LEU A 536 -13.95 -7.37 5.41
N HIS A 537 -13.38 -6.44 6.17
CA HIS A 537 -12.68 -5.30 5.61
C HIS A 537 -11.23 -5.67 5.33
N LEU A 538 -10.83 -5.63 4.05
CA LEU A 538 -9.51 -6.06 3.60
C LEU A 538 -8.73 -4.94 2.90
N ALA A 539 -7.46 -4.84 3.26
CA ALA A 539 -6.45 -4.09 2.52
C ALA A 539 -5.27 -5.03 2.23
N ALA A 540 -4.48 -4.74 1.21
CA ALA A 540 -3.26 -5.46 0.91
C ALA A 540 -2.21 -4.49 0.40
N PHE A 541 -0.95 -4.80 0.69
CA PHE A 541 0.18 -3.93 0.40
C PHE A 541 1.27 -4.64 -0.41
N HIS A 542 1.07 -5.94 -0.68
CA HIS A 542 2.11 -6.83 -1.19
C HIS A 542 1.64 -7.64 -2.41
N PRO A 543 1.09 -7.01 -3.48
CA PRO A 543 0.77 -7.73 -4.70
C PRO A 543 2.05 -8.32 -5.30
N THR A 544 2.04 -9.62 -5.63
CA THR A 544 3.18 -10.36 -6.20
C THR A 544 2.72 -11.32 -7.31
N GLY A 545 3.64 -11.85 -8.12
CA GLY A 545 3.38 -13.05 -8.93
C GLY A 545 2.59 -12.90 -10.23
N THR A 546 2.55 -11.71 -10.84
CA THR A 546 1.90 -11.51 -12.15
C THR A 546 2.80 -11.79 -13.35
N ALA A 547 4.11 -11.92 -13.16
CA ALA A 547 5.08 -12.32 -14.18
C ALA A 547 6.07 -13.33 -13.57
N LYS A 548 5.52 -14.38 -12.94
CA LYS A 548 6.27 -15.38 -12.16
C LYS A 548 7.48 -15.91 -12.92
N LEU A 549 8.61 -15.97 -12.23
CA LEU A 549 9.77 -16.73 -12.69
C LEU A 549 9.69 -18.19 -12.24
N GLY A 550 10.36 -19.08 -12.98
CA GLY A 550 10.57 -20.47 -12.59
C GLY A 550 11.00 -21.34 -13.76
N ALA A 551 11.24 -22.63 -13.52
CA ALA A 551 11.78 -23.53 -14.53
C ALA A 551 10.76 -23.93 -15.61
N ASP A 552 9.49 -24.12 -15.23
CA ASP A 552 8.44 -24.61 -16.11
C ASP A 552 7.99 -23.54 -17.13
N ARG A 553 8.39 -23.74 -18.40
CA ARG A 553 8.10 -22.83 -19.52
C ARG A 553 6.61 -22.67 -19.82
N ALA A 554 5.76 -23.62 -19.45
CA ALA A 554 4.33 -23.52 -19.68
C ALA A 554 3.62 -22.72 -18.58
N ARG A 555 4.19 -22.68 -17.37
CA ARG A 555 3.59 -22.03 -16.20
C ARG A 555 4.20 -20.67 -15.83
N THR A 556 5.40 -20.38 -16.33
CA THR A 556 6.16 -19.18 -15.92
C THR A 556 6.54 -18.33 -17.13
N PRO A 557 6.02 -17.09 -17.24
CA PRO A 557 6.38 -16.19 -18.35
C PRO A 557 7.85 -15.75 -18.31
N VAL A 558 8.49 -15.83 -17.15
CA VAL A 558 9.87 -15.43 -16.92
C VAL A 558 10.69 -16.69 -16.57
N ASP A 559 11.90 -16.80 -17.09
CA ASP A 559 12.80 -17.90 -16.77
C ASP A 559 13.54 -17.68 -15.44
N PRO A 560 14.27 -18.69 -14.91
CA PRO A 560 15.00 -18.54 -13.65
C PRO A 560 16.06 -17.44 -13.64
N ALA A 561 16.56 -17.01 -14.81
CA ALA A 561 17.52 -15.91 -14.94
C ALA A 561 16.83 -14.54 -15.04
N GLY A 562 15.50 -14.48 -14.81
CA GLY A 562 14.72 -13.26 -14.91
C GLY A 562 14.42 -12.82 -16.34
N ARG A 563 14.71 -13.63 -17.36
CA ARG A 563 14.48 -13.27 -18.78
C ARG A 563 13.03 -13.52 -19.15
N LEU A 564 12.41 -12.56 -19.82
CA LEU A 564 11.08 -12.75 -20.38
C LEU A 564 11.14 -13.74 -21.54
N ARG A 565 10.31 -14.79 -21.48
CA ARG A 565 10.29 -15.81 -22.54
C ARG A 565 9.73 -15.23 -23.84
N GLY A 566 10.37 -15.58 -24.95
CA GLY A 566 9.94 -15.19 -26.30
C GLY A 566 10.57 -13.89 -26.83
N VAL A 567 11.46 -13.24 -26.07
CA VAL A 567 12.20 -12.05 -26.51
C VAL A 567 13.60 -12.03 -25.89
N ARG A 568 14.59 -11.55 -26.64
CA ARG A 568 15.95 -11.32 -26.15
C ARG A 568 16.08 -9.90 -25.60
N GLY A 569 16.87 -9.75 -24.53
CA GLY A 569 17.19 -8.44 -23.96
C GLY A 569 16.15 -7.88 -22.99
N VAL A 570 15.05 -8.58 -22.68
CA VAL A 570 14.05 -8.13 -21.69
C VAL A 570 14.13 -9.00 -20.44
N HIS A 571 14.34 -8.36 -19.29
CA HIS A 571 14.35 -8.96 -17.97
C HIS A 571 13.23 -8.36 -17.11
N VAL A 572 12.77 -9.07 -16.10
CA VAL A 572 11.78 -8.57 -15.13
C VAL A 572 12.38 -8.68 -13.73
N ALA A 573 12.36 -7.60 -12.95
CA ALA A 573 13.05 -7.52 -11.65
C ALA A 573 12.24 -6.73 -10.62
N ASP A 574 10.95 -7.06 -10.44
CA ASP A 574 10.09 -6.51 -9.39
C ASP A 574 9.25 -7.60 -8.69
N ALA A 575 8.31 -7.20 -7.85
CA ALA A 575 7.42 -8.11 -7.12
C ALA A 575 6.61 -9.08 -8.03
N SER A 576 6.43 -8.76 -9.30
CA SER A 576 5.71 -9.62 -10.25
C SER A 576 6.40 -10.95 -10.49
N VAL A 577 7.73 -11.04 -10.31
CA VAL A 577 8.47 -12.28 -10.55
C VAL A 577 8.38 -13.28 -9.41
N LEU A 578 8.03 -12.85 -8.19
CA LEU A 578 8.01 -13.75 -7.05
C LEU A 578 7.05 -14.93 -7.29
N PRO A 579 7.49 -16.19 -7.13
CA PRO A 579 6.67 -17.35 -7.48
C PRO A 579 5.36 -17.48 -6.68
N SER A 580 5.34 -16.97 -5.44
CA SER A 580 4.17 -16.99 -4.55
C SER A 580 4.25 -15.87 -3.49
N CYS A 581 3.26 -15.77 -2.61
CA CYS A 581 3.35 -14.93 -1.41
C CYS A 581 4.55 -15.37 -0.53
N PRO A 582 5.38 -14.44 -0.01
CA PRO A 582 6.46 -14.77 0.92
C PRO A 582 6.00 -14.90 2.38
N GLY A 583 4.73 -14.59 2.69
CA GLY A 583 4.19 -14.65 4.06
C GLY A 583 4.77 -13.61 5.03
N VAL A 584 5.51 -12.63 4.51
CA VAL A 584 6.10 -11.48 5.23
C VAL A 584 6.12 -10.25 4.31
N ASN A 585 6.52 -9.08 4.81
CA ASN A 585 6.71 -7.90 3.95
C ASN A 585 7.78 -8.18 2.87
N PRO A 586 7.47 -8.00 1.58
CA PRO A 586 8.29 -8.54 0.50
C PRO A 586 9.46 -7.62 0.09
N GLN A 587 9.65 -6.44 0.70
CA GLN A 587 10.66 -5.48 0.22
C GLN A 587 12.06 -6.10 0.15
N LEU A 588 12.51 -6.76 1.22
CA LEU A 588 13.83 -7.40 1.23
C LEU A 588 13.91 -8.50 0.16
N THR A 589 12.86 -9.32 0.08
CA THR A 589 12.74 -10.40 -0.91
C THR A 589 12.80 -9.90 -2.36
N ILE A 590 12.09 -8.81 -2.67
CA ILE A 590 12.07 -8.20 -4.00
C ILE A 590 13.45 -7.66 -4.36
N MET A 591 14.10 -6.97 -3.42
CA MET A 591 15.42 -6.38 -3.63
C MET A 591 16.49 -7.46 -3.82
N ALA A 592 16.46 -8.52 -3.01
CA ALA A 592 17.39 -9.65 -3.13
C ALA A 592 17.17 -10.45 -4.43
N MET A 593 15.91 -10.66 -4.84
CA MET A 593 15.60 -11.27 -6.13
C MET A 593 16.06 -10.39 -7.30
N ALA A 594 15.90 -9.06 -7.20
CA ALA A 594 16.38 -8.14 -8.22
C ALA A 594 17.91 -8.12 -8.34
N LEU A 595 18.65 -8.26 -7.22
CA LEU A 595 20.10 -8.47 -7.25
C LEU A 595 20.45 -9.75 -8.02
N ALA A 596 19.83 -10.89 -7.67
CA ALA A 596 20.07 -12.17 -8.33
C ALA A 596 19.83 -12.11 -9.85
N ILE A 597 18.80 -11.40 -10.29
CA ILE A 597 18.47 -11.24 -11.70
C ILE A 597 19.44 -10.28 -12.38
N ALA A 598 19.69 -9.11 -11.80
CA ALA A 598 20.59 -8.10 -12.35
C ALA A 598 22.03 -8.62 -12.46
N ASP A 599 22.42 -9.54 -11.58
CA ASP A 599 23.74 -10.16 -11.62
C ASP A 599 24.00 -10.96 -12.89
N GLY A 600 22.95 -11.51 -13.52
CA GLY A 600 23.02 -12.30 -14.74
C GLY A 600 22.89 -11.48 -16.04
N ILE A 601 22.74 -10.15 -15.95
CA ILE A 601 22.60 -9.28 -17.11
C ILE A 601 24.00 -8.82 -17.54
N GLY A 602 24.39 -9.22 -18.75
CA GLY A 602 25.66 -8.92 -19.39
C GLY A 602 25.50 -8.40 -20.80
#